data_AF-A0A381Z831-F1
#
_entry.id   AF-A0A381Z831-F1
#
_cell.length_a   1.000
_cell.length_b   1.000
_cell.length_c   1.000
_cell.angle_alpha   90.00
_cell.angle_beta   90.00
_cell.angle_gamma   90.00
#
_symmetry.space_group_name_H-M   'P 1'
#
loop_
_entity.id
_entity.type
_entity.pdbx_description
1 polymer ?
#
loop_
_entity_poly.entity_id
_entity_poly.type
_entity_poly.pdbx_seq_one_letter_code
_entity_poly.pdbx_strand_id
1 'polypeptide(L)'
;MMDRLESFDSSDLMEFIAPPKIKIVGVGGAGNNTLSRLYSRKIKGVETFALNTDAMHLDNSQADFKTVLGAKITQGRGAGGDPHLGRRCAVEDEEILRTMVDGADMVFVIAGMGGGTGTGAAPVVAQYARDTEALVVGVAVLPFSTEGINRRKCAVRGLLELKNNCHCVIELDNEKLNDVTKGKYPMGQAFAVMDDLITETV
;
A
#
# COMPACT_ATOMS: atom_id res chain seq x y z
N MET A 1 25.52 19.03 -51.61
CA MET A 1 24.15 18.75 -51.15
C MET A 1 24.11 17.33 -50.61
N MET A 2 24.42 17.16 -49.33
CA MET A 2 23.94 16.11 -48.42
C MET A 2 24.66 16.32 -47.08
N ASP A 3 24.20 17.36 -46.37
CA ASP A 3 24.37 17.48 -44.93
C ASP A 3 23.47 16.46 -44.21
N ARG A 4 23.88 16.14 -42.97
CA ARG A 4 23.14 15.44 -41.92
C ARG A 4 23.04 13.91 -41.99
N LEU A 5 24.16 13.28 -41.64
CA LEU A 5 24.11 12.18 -40.67
C LEU A 5 24.25 12.82 -39.29
N GLU A 6 23.13 13.22 -38.68
CA GLU A 6 23.09 13.55 -37.26
C GLU A 6 23.48 12.26 -36.51
N SER A 7 24.63 12.30 -35.84
CA SER A 7 25.00 11.26 -34.88
C SER A 7 23.97 11.29 -33.76
N PHE A 8 23.04 10.34 -33.74
CA PHE A 8 22.18 10.11 -32.58
C PHE A 8 23.08 9.72 -31.40
N ASP A 9 23.30 10.64 -30.48
CA ASP A 9 24.12 10.42 -29.31
C ASP A 9 23.34 9.56 -28.30
N SER A 10 24.02 8.71 -27.54
CA SER A 10 23.39 7.86 -26.53
C SER A 10 22.70 8.69 -25.43
N SER A 11 23.09 9.95 -25.27
CA SER A 11 22.43 10.92 -24.38
C SER A 11 21.02 11.26 -24.84
N ASP A 12 20.77 11.30 -26.15
CA ASP A 12 19.48 11.67 -26.73
C ASP A 12 18.45 10.53 -26.53
N LEU A 13 18.94 9.28 -26.46
CA LEU A 13 18.11 8.11 -26.13
C LEU A 13 17.71 8.07 -24.64
N MET A 14 18.56 8.57 -23.74
CA MET A 14 18.25 8.64 -22.30
C MET A 14 17.10 9.62 -22.00
N GLU A 15 16.89 10.63 -22.84
CA GLU A 15 15.76 11.57 -22.71
C GLU A 15 14.39 10.90 -22.94
N PHE A 16 14.35 9.79 -23.70
CA PHE A 16 13.15 8.97 -23.90
C PHE A 16 12.94 7.91 -22.80
N ILE A 17 13.92 7.69 -21.92
CA ILE A 17 13.86 6.73 -20.81
C ILE A 17 13.62 7.52 -19.52
N ALA A 18 12.44 8.14 -19.40
CA ALA A 18 12.01 8.66 -18.10
C ALA A 18 11.82 7.46 -17.14
N PRO A 19 12.44 7.48 -15.95
CA PRO A 19 12.20 6.43 -14.96
C PRO A 19 10.72 6.44 -14.54
N PRO A 20 10.09 5.26 -14.36
CA PRO A 20 8.68 5.19 -14.02
C PRO A 20 8.41 5.87 -12.68
N LYS A 21 7.30 6.59 -12.59
CA LYS A 21 6.82 7.21 -11.36
C LYS A 21 6.09 6.18 -10.53
N ILE A 22 6.75 5.72 -9.47
CA ILE A 22 6.23 4.68 -8.57
C ILE A 22 5.75 5.33 -7.27
N LYS A 23 4.51 5.02 -6.88
CA LYS A 23 3.96 5.44 -5.59
C LYS A 23 3.67 4.23 -4.72
N ILE A 24 4.09 4.26 -3.46
CA ILE A 24 3.81 3.22 -2.47
C ILE A 24 2.89 3.78 -1.41
N VAL A 25 1.71 3.18 -1.28
CA VAL A 25 0.65 3.63 -0.37
C VAL A 25 0.45 2.59 0.73
N GLY A 26 0.84 2.95 1.95
CA GLY A 26 0.53 2.18 3.15
C GLY A 26 -0.84 2.57 3.69
N VAL A 27 -1.73 1.60 3.90
CA VAL A 27 -3.10 1.85 4.37
C VAL A 27 -3.36 1.14 5.71
N GLY A 28 -3.73 1.94 6.71
CA GLY A 28 -3.96 1.50 8.09
C GLY A 28 -2.66 1.15 8.81
N GLY A 29 -2.77 0.66 10.05
CA GLY A 29 -1.60 0.46 10.92
C GLY A 29 -0.55 -0.50 10.35
N ALA A 30 -0.96 -1.69 9.90
CA ALA A 30 -0.03 -2.68 9.33
C ALA A 30 0.59 -2.21 8.00
N GLY A 31 -0.19 -1.55 7.14
CA GLY A 31 0.32 -0.96 5.91
C GLY A 31 1.36 0.13 6.19
N ASN A 32 1.07 1.02 7.13
CA ASN A 32 1.99 2.09 7.54
C ASN A 32 3.28 1.57 8.19
N ASN A 33 3.19 0.50 8.99
CA ASN A 33 4.38 -0.13 9.56
C ASN A 33 5.30 -0.69 8.47
N THR A 34 4.71 -1.34 7.47
CA THR A 34 5.43 -1.86 6.29
C THR A 34 6.06 -0.73 5.49
N LEU A 35 5.28 0.32 5.20
CA LEU A 35 5.74 1.50 4.50
C LEU A 35 6.90 2.19 5.21
N SER A 36 6.82 2.32 6.54
CA SER A 36 7.88 2.96 7.35
C SER A 36 9.21 2.19 7.24
N ARG A 37 9.15 0.86 7.16
CA ARG A 37 10.34 0.02 6.95
C ARG A 37 10.90 0.20 5.55
N LEU A 38 10.06 0.21 4.51
CA LEU A 38 10.48 0.50 3.14
C LEU A 38 11.12 1.89 3.04
N TYR A 39 10.51 2.89 3.67
CA TYR A 39 11.00 4.27 3.72
C TYR A 39 12.42 4.35 4.31
N SER A 40 12.67 3.64 5.41
CA SER A 40 13.99 3.62 6.06
C SER A 40 15.12 3.06 5.17
N ARG A 41 14.79 2.27 4.15
CA ARG A 41 15.76 1.74 3.17
C ARG A 41 16.16 2.76 2.10
N LYS A 42 15.49 3.92 2.04
CA LYS A 42 15.79 5.02 1.10
C LYS A 42 15.83 4.56 -0.36
N ILE A 43 14.80 3.80 -0.76
CA ILE A 43 14.62 3.39 -2.15
C ILE A 43 14.49 4.65 -3.01
N LYS A 44 15.30 4.75 -4.08
CA LYS A 44 15.30 5.92 -4.96
C LYS A 44 14.17 5.81 -5.99
N GLY A 45 13.55 6.93 -6.31
CA GLY A 45 12.53 7.00 -7.38
C GLY A 45 11.14 6.53 -6.99
N VAL A 46 10.89 6.34 -5.68
CA VAL A 46 9.56 6.02 -5.15
C VAL A 46 9.07 7.14 -4.25
N GLU A 47 7.77 7.47 -4.33
CA GLU A 47 7.10 8.36 -3.38
C GLU A 47 6.25 7.51 -2.41
N THR A 48 6.32 7.83 -1.12
CA THR A 48 5.65 7.04 -0.07
C THR A 48 4.52 7.82 0.60
N PHE A 49 3.36 7.16 0.72
CA PHE A 49 2.13 7.75 1.25
C PHE A 49 1.56 6.88 2.37
N ALA A 50 1.55 7.41 3.59
CA ALA A 50 0.94 6.75 4.75
C ALA A 50 -0.50 7.26 4.95
N LEU A 51 -1.46 6.34 4.96
CA LEU A 51 -2.88 6.64 5.11
C LEU A 51 -3.44 5.94 6.35
N ASN A 52 -4.04 6.68 7.27
CA ASN A 52 -4.69 6.06 8.43
C ASN A 52 -5.83 6.92 9.00
N THR A 53 -6.85 6.29 9.56
CA THR A 53 -7.89 6.97 10.35
C THR A 53 -7.43 7.27 11.78
N ASP A 54 -6.37 6.61 12.25
CA ASP A 54 -5.75 6.84 13.55
C ASP A 54 -4.59 7.83 13.39
N ALA A 55 -4.78 9.04 13.93
CA ALA A 55 -3.82 10.12 13.81
C ALA A 55 -2.56 9.88 14.66
N MET A 56 -2.69 9.24 15.83
CA MET A 56 -1.54 8.95 16.69
C MET A 56 -0.63 7.90 16.06
N HIS A 57 -1.20 6.86 15.46
CA HIS A 57 -0.41 5.87 14.73
C HIS A 57 0.25 6.51 13.49
N LEU A 58 -0.47 7.38 12.79
CA LEU A 58 0.06 8.03 11.59
C LEU A 58 1.24 8.96 11.91
N ASP A 59 1.17 9.72 12.99
CA ASP A 59 2.24 10.62 13.43
C ASP A 59 3.57 9.88 13.60
N ASN A 60 3.52 8.70 14.23
CA ASN A 60 4.66 7.82 14.45
C ASN A 60 5.17 7.06 13.20
N SER A 61 4.43 7.09 12.08
CA SER A 61 4.82 6.41 10.84
C SER A 61 5.90 7.20 10.09
N GLN A 62 6.67 6.57 9.21
CA GLN A 62 7.64 7.22 8.32
C GLN A 62 7.19 7.11 6.86
N ALA A 63 7.04 8.25 6.20
CA ALA A 63 6.66 8.38 4.79
C ALA A 63 6.93 9.82 4.34
N ASP A 64 7.02 10.05 3.03
CA ASP A 64 7.10 11.40 2.43
C ASP A 64 5.82 12.19 2.71
N PHE A 65 4.67 11.53 2.59
CA PHE A 65 3.36 12.11 2.80
C PHE A 65 2.54 11.29 3.80
N LYS A 66 1.80 11.99 4.67
CA LYS A 66 0.93 11.39 5.69
C LYS A 66 -0.45 12.02 5.63
N THR A 67 -1.49 11.21 5.53
CA THR A 67 -2.88 11.68 5.46
C THR A 67 -3.77 10.97 6.47
N VAL A 68 -4.46 11.76 7.30
CA VAL A 68 -5.50 11.25 8.20
C VAL A 68 -6.79 11.08 7.41
N LEU A 69 -7.27 9.84 7.28
CA LEU A 69 -8.52 9.52 6.59
C LEU A 69 -9.74 9.80 7.47
N GLY A 70 -10.77 10.40 6.88
CA GLY A 70 -12.06 10.64 7.50
C GLY A 70 -11.93 11.41 8.81
N ALA A 71 -11.10 12.45 8.86
CA ALA A 71 -10.86 13.23 10.07
C ALA A 71 -12.16 13.78 10.69
N LYS A 72 -13.14 14.15 9.85
CA LYS A 72 -14.48 14.58 10.29
C LYS A 72 -15.33 13.45 10.90
N ILE A 73 -15.09 12.22 10.48
CA ILE A 73 -15.88 11.03 10.86
C ILE A 73 -15.33 10.41 12.14
N THR A 74 -14.01 10.20 12.21
CA THR A 74 -13.36 9.47 13.30
C THR A 74 -12.71 10.38 14.33
N GLN A 75 -12.57 11.68 14.02
CA GLN A 75 -11.83 12.63 14.85
C GLN A 75 -10.38 12.16 15.12
N GLY A 76 -9.80 11.40 14.18
CA GLY A 76 -8.45 10.86 14.28
C GLY A 76 -8.30 9.66 15.24
N ARG A 77 -9.40 9.05 15.69
CA ARG A 77 -9.38 7.95 16.69
C ARG A 77 -9.37 6.55 16.09
N GLY A 78 -9.31 6.43 14.76
CA GLY A 78 -9.34 5.15 14.08
C GLY A 78 -10.74 4.62 13.75
N ALA A 79 -10.78 3.61 12.88
CA ALA A 79 -12.03 2.96 12.45
C ALA A 79 -12.56 1.90 13.43
N GLY A 80 -11.92 1.68 14.58
CA GLY A 80 -12.39 0.75 15.61
C GLY A 80 -12.54 -0.72 15.18
N GLY A 81 -11.84 -1.13 14.12
CA GLY A 81 -11.97 -2.48 13.56
C GLY A 81 -13.14 -2.66 12.58
N ASP A 82 -13.92 -1.61 12.29
CA ASP A 82 -15.03 -1.65 11.33
C ASP A 82 -14.57 -1.29 9.91
N PRO A 83 -14.60 -2.23 8.94
CA PRO A 83 -14.24 -1.96 7.55
C PRO A 83 -15.21 -1.00 6.86
N HIS A 84 -16.49 -0.99 7.22
CA HIS A 84 -17.46 -0.07 6.62
C HIS A 84 -17.14 1.38 6.99
N LEU A 85 -16.74 1.61 8.24
CA LEU A 85 -16.27 2.92 8.68
C LEU A 85 -14.97 3.31 7.97
N GLY A 86 -14.00 2.39 7.85
CA GLY A 86 -12.76 2.61 7.10
C GLY A 86 -13.01 3.00 5.64
N ARG A 87 -13.92 2.30 4.97
CA ARG A 87 -14.35 2.60 3.60
C ARG A 87 -14.97 3.98 3.48
N ARG A 88 -15.90 4.33 4.38
CA ARG A 88 -16.54 5.65 4.40
C ARG A 88 -15.53 6.78 4.58
N CYS A 89 -14.51 6.58 5.43
CA CYS A 89 -13.45 7.56 5.62
C CYS A 89 -12.63 7.79 4.34
N ALA A 90 -12.31 6.72 3.60
CA ALA A 90 -11.60 6.87 2.33
C ALA A 90 -12.45 7.56 1.25
N VAL A 91 -13.76 7.26 1.19
CA VAL A 91 -14.67 7.91 0.22
C VAL A 91 -14.90 9.40 0.54
N GLU A 92 -14.97 9.78 1.82
CA GLU A 92 -15.09 11.19 2.22
C GLU A 92 -13.90 12.03 1.74
N ASP A 93 -12.70 11.44 1.68
CA ASP A 93 -11.46 12.11 1.28
C ASP A 93 -11.06 11.80 -0.19
N GLU A 94 -12.04 11.52 -1.05
CA GLU A 94 -11.82 11.14 -2.46
C GLU A 94 -10.91 12.09 -3.22
N GLU A 95 -11.14 13.40 -3.12
CA GLU A 95 -10.36 14.42 -3.84
C GLU A 95 -8.87 14.37 -3.49
N ILE A 96 -8.57 14.19 -2.20
CA ILE A 96 -7.21 14.07 -1.68
C ILE A 96 -6.57 12.80 -2.22
N LEU A 97 -7.28 11.67 -2.17
CA LEU A 97 -6.76 10.38 -2.61
C LEU A 97 -6.54 10.32 -4.12
N ARG A 98 -7.42 10.90 -4.93
CA ARG A 98 -7.24 10.99 -6.38
C ARG A 98 -6.02 11.83 -6.73
N THR A 99 -5.87 13.00 -6.10
CA THR A 99 -4.70 13.87 -6.30
C THR A 99 -3.41 13.16 -5.91
N MET A 100 -3.44 12.38 -4.83
CA MET A 100 -2.30 11.63 -4.33
C MET A 100 -1.80 10.57 -5.32
N VAL A 101 -2.70 9.82 -5.97
CA VAL A 101 -2.34 8.73 -6.90
C VAL A 101 -2.10 9.20 -8.33
N ASP A 102 -2.55 10.41 -8.67
CA ASP A 102 -2.46 10.96 -10.02
C ASP A 102 -1.02 11.03 -10.56
N GLY A 103 -0.88 10.83 -11.88
CA GLY A 103 0.40 10.89 -12.59
C GLY A 103 1.41 9.80 -12.24
N ALA A 104 1.01 8.74 -11.53
CA ALA A 104 1.85 7.57 -11.29
C ALA A 104 1.75 6.56 -12.45
N ASP A 105 2.88 5.97 -12.83
CA ASP A 105 2.90 4.83 -13.75
C ASP A 105 2.54 3.53 -13.02
N MET A 106 2.90 3.44 -11.74
CA MET A 106 2.65 2.27 -10.89
C MET A 106 2.31 2.69 -9.46
N VAL A 107 1.30 2.03 -8.87
CA VAL A 107 0.88 2.26 -7.50
C VAL A 107 0.84 0.95 -6.73
N PHE A 108 1.64 0.86 -5.66
CA PHE A 108 1.57 -0.24 -4.70
C PHE A 108 0.63 0.13 -3.56
N VAL A 109 -0.39 -0.69 -3.30
CA VAL A 109 -1.32 -0.51 -2.18
C VAL A 109 -1.08 -1.60 -1.15
N ILE A 110 -0.46 -1.25 -0.03
CA ILE A 110 -0.07 -2.18 1.03
C ILE A 110 -1.04 -2.05 2.21
N ALA A 111 -1.70 -3.14 2.57
CA ALA A 111 -2.64 -3.13 3.69
C ALA A 111 -2.66 -4.45 4.46
N GLY A 112 -2.78 -4.34 5.79
CA GLY A 112 -3.14 -5.47 6.64
C GLY A 112 -4.65 -5.67 6.64
N MET A 113 -5.07 -6.88 6.30
CA MET A 113 -6.47 -7.27 6.19
C MET A 113 -7.04 -7.75 7.52
N GLY A 114 -8.34 -7.56 7.73
CA GLY A 114 -9.07 -7.98 8.92
C GLY A 114 -9.28 -6.88 9.96
N GLY A 115 -8.58 -5.74 9.84
CA GLY A 115 -8.86 -4.53 10.63
C GLY A 115 -9.98 -3.66 10.02
N GLY A 116 -10.14 -2.44 10.52
CA GLY A 116 -11.11 -1.48 9.97
C GLY A 116 -10.55 -0.70 8.78
N THR A 117 -9.52 0.10 9.03
CA THR A 117 -8.95 1.03 8.04
C THR A 117 -8.36 0.31 6.84
N GLY A 118 -7.42 -0.62 7.04
CA GLY A 118 -6.77 -1.34 5.94
C GLY A 118 -7.78 -2.07 5.06
N THR A 119 -8.62 -2.91 5.67
CA THR A 119 -9.65 -3.69 4.97
C THR A 119 -10.64 -2.82 4.18
N GLY A 120 -11.09 -1.70 4.76
CA GLY A 120 -12.13 -0.86 4.16
C GLY A 120 -11.61 0.19 3.18
N ALA A 121 -10.47 0.80 3.48
CA ALA A 121 -9.91 1.90 2.69
C ALA A 121 -9.01 1.43 1.55
N ALA A 122 -8.27 0.33 1.70
CA ALA A 122 -7.33 -0.11 0.67
C ALA A 122 -8.00 -0.42 -0.69
N PRO A 123 -9.17 -1.09 -0.75
CA PRO A 123 -9.87 -1.29 -2.03
C PRO A 123 -10.30 0.03 -2.70
N VAL A 124 -10.66 1.04 -1.91
CA VAL A 124 -11.05 2.38 -2.40
C VAL A 124 -9.84 3.11 -2.98
N VAL A 125 -8.72 3.10 -2.27
CA VAL A 125 -7.45 3.67 -2.76
C VAL A 125 -7.01 2.99 -4.05
N ALA A 126 -7.06 1.65 -4.10
CA ALA A 126 -6.72 0.89 -5.30
C ALA A 126 -7.65 1.22 -6.48
N GLN A 127 -8.95 1.41 -6.22
CA GLN A 127 -9.90 1.83 -7.24
C GLN A 127 -9.52 3.20 -7.81
N TYR A 128 -9.26 4.19 -6.96
CA TYR A 128 -8.88 5.54 -7.42
C TYR A 128 -7.56 5.54 -8.20
N ALA A 129 -6.58 4.71 -7.81
CA ALA A 129 -5.35 4.54 -8.58
C ALA A 129 -5.57 3.86 -9.94
N ARG A 130 -6.53 2.93 -10.03
CA ARG A 130 -6.87 2.29 -11.30
C ARG A 130 -7.57 3.25 -12.25
N ASP A 131 -8.38 4.17 -11.71
CA ASP A 131 -9.04 5.21 -12.51
C ASP A 131 -8.05 6.18 -13.17
N THR A 132 -6.80 6.26 -12.69
CA THR A 132 -5.73 7.14 -13.24
C THR A 132 -4.78 6.41 -14.20
N GLU A 133 -5.21 5.30 -14.81
CA GLU A 133 -4.43 4.45 -15.76
C GLU A 133 -3.14 3.82 -15.19
N ALA A 134 -2.86 3.98 -13.90
CA ALA A 134 -1.66 3.44 -13.26
C ALA A 134 -1.72 1.92 -13.10
N LEU A 135 -0.58 1.23 -13.19
CA LEU A 135 -0.51 -0.18 -12.83
C LEU A 135 -0.63 -0.34 -11.31
N VAL A 136 -1.83 -0.70 -10.84
CA VAL A 136 -2.09 -0.97 -9.42
C VAL A 136 -1.69 -2.40 -9.01
N VAL A 137 -0.77 -2.52 -8.05
CA VAL A 137 -0.39 -3.78 -7.38
C VAL A 137 -0.81 -3.72 -5.91
N GLY A 138 -1.64 -4.66 -5.48
CA GLY A 138 -2.05 -4.79 -4.07
C GLY A 138 -1.11 -5.71 -3.30
N VAL A 139 -0.78 -5.36 -2.06
CA VAL A 139 -0.08 -6.24 -1.11
C VAL A 139 -0.97 -6.40 0.11
N ALA A 140 -1.51 -7.61 0.28
CA ALA A 140 -2.47 -7.93 1.33
C ALA A 140 -1.82 -8.85 2.37
N VAL A 141 -1.66 -8.36 3.60
CA VAL A 141 -1.18 -9.15 4.73
C VAL A 141 -2.38 -9.73 5.48
N LEU A 142 -2.51 -11.06 5.48
CA LEU A 142 -3.60 -11.76 6.18
C LEU A 142 -3.22 -12.03 7.67
N PRO A 143 -4.19 -11.97 8.59
CA PRO A 143 -3.94 -12.19 10.01
C PRO A 143 -3.71 -13.67 10.34
N PHE A 144 -3.05 -13.94 11.47
CA PHE A 144 -2.91 -15.30 12.00
C PHE A 144 -4.30 -15.86 12.38
N SER A 145 -4.48 -17.18 12.25
CA SER A 145 -5.71 -17.86 12.68
C SER A 145 -6.03 -17.67 14.17
N THR A 146 -5.01 -17.42 14.99
CA THR A 146 -5.14 -17.14 16.43
C THR A 146 -5.68 -15.73 16.76
N GLU A 147 -5.67 -14.79 15.81
CA GLU A 147 -6.23 -13.44 16.00
C GLU A 147 -7.77 -13.41 15.92
N GLY A 148 -8.39 -14.54 15.62
CA GLY A 148 -9.84 -14.75 15.70
C GLY A 148 -10.53 -14.94 14.36
N ILE A 149 -11.54 -15.81 14.35
CA ILE A 149 -12.28 -16.24 13.17
C ILE A 149 -12.95 -15.05 12.45
N ASN A 150 -13.53 -14.11 13.20
CA ASN A 150 -14.20 -12.95 12.62
C ASN A 150 -13.21 -12.04 11.88
N ARG A 151 -12.00 -11.85 12.43
CA ARG A 151 -10.94 -11.07 11.82
C ARG A 151 -10.47 -11.70 10.51
N ARG A 152 -10.31 -13.04 10.47
CA ARG A 152 -9.93 -13.76 9.24
C ARG A 152 -11.04 -13.73 8.18
N LYS A 153 -12.32 -13.88 8.56
CA LYS A 153 -13.45 -13.72 7.63
C LYS A 153 -13.51 -12.31 7.03
N CYS A 154 -13.34 -11.29 7.87
CA CYS A 154 -13.22 -9.90 7.46
C CYS A 154 -12.06 -9.70 6.47
N ALA A 155 -10.90 -10.28 6.78
CA ALA A 155 -9.71 -10.20 5.93
C ALA A 155 -9.93 -10.82 4.55
N VAL A 156 -10.54 -12.00 4.47
CA VAL A 156 -10.84 -12.67 3.20
C VAL A 156 -11.79 -11.83 2.34
N ARG A 157 -12.81 -11.21 2.95
CA ARG A 157 -13.71 -10.31 2.23
C ARG A 157 -12.97 -9.08 1.70
N GLY A 158 -12.17 -8.41 2.53
CA GLY A 158 -11.38 -7.26 2.10
C GLY A 158 -10.37 -7.59 1.01
N LEU A 159 -9.75 -8.78 1.08
CA LEU A 159 -8.86 -9.28 0.03
C LEU A 159 -9.58 -9.44 -1.31
N LEU A 160 -10.80 -10.00 -1.32
CA LEU A 160 -11.60 -10.13 -2.55
C LEU A 160 -11.94 -8.75 -3.13
N GLU A 161 -12.34 -7.80 -2.28
CA GLU A 161 -12.60 -6.42 -2.71
C GLU A 161 -11.33 -5.76 -3.25
N LEU A 162 -10.16 -5.95 -2.62
CA LEU A 162 -8.89 -5.43 -3.13
C LEU A 162 -8.52 -6.04 -4.49
N LYS A 163 -8.65 -7.36 -4.64
CA LYS A 163 -8.40 -8.07 -5.92
C LYS A 163 -9.23 -7.52 -7.07
N ASN A 164 -10.49 -7.19 -6.80
CA ASN A 164 -11.36 -6.60 -7.82
C ASN A 164 -10.89 -5.21 -8.26
N ASN A 165 -10.06 -4.51 -7.47
CA ASN A 165 -9.58 -3.15 -7.71
C ASN A 165 -8.08 -3.05 -8.03
N CYS A 166 -7.31 -4.14 -8.00
CA CYS A 166 -5.89 -4.19 -8.39
C CYS A 166 -5.65 -5.05 -9.64
N HIS A 167 -4.62 -4.74 -10.45
CA HIS A 167 -4.25 -5.60 -11.58
C HIS A 167 -3.64 -6.92 -11.12
N CYS A 168 -2.88 -6.86 -10.02
CA CYS A 168 -2.30 -8.01 -9.34
C CYS A 168 -2.42 -7.80 -7.83
N VAL A 169 -2.57 -8.89 -7.08
CA VAL A 169 -2.52 -8.86 -5.60
C VAL A 169 -1.56 -9.92 -5.11
N ILE A 170 -0.58 -9.50 -4.31
CA ILE A 170 0.34 -10.35 -3.57
C ILE A 170 -0.28 -10.64 -2.21
N GLU A 171 -0.59 -11.91 -1.98
CA GLU A 171 -1.14 -12.39 -0.71
C GLU A 171 -0.03 -12.88 0.19
N LEU A 172 0.14 -12.21 1.32
CA LEU A 172 1.09 -12.59 2.35
C LEU A 172 0.30 -13.19 3.52
N ASP A 173 0.25 -14.52 3.58
CA ASP A 173 -0.43 -15.24 4.66
C ASP A 173 0.54 -15.54 5.80
N ASN A 174 0.37 -14.82 6.92
CA ASN A 174 1.17 -14.99 8.13
C ASN A 174 1.15 -16.43 8.66
N GLU A 175 0.05 -17.16 8.42
CA GLU A 175 -0.06 -18.57 8.81
C GLU A 175 0.92 -19.45 8.04
N LYS A 176 0.96 -19.29 6.70
CA LYS A 176 1.85 -20.08 5.83
C LYS A 176 3.32 -19.77 6.08
N LEU A 177 3.66 -18.53 6.44
CA LEU A 177 5.02 -18.16 6.83
C LEU A 177 5.46 -18.80 8.15
N ASN A 178 4.54 -18.94 9.11
CA ASN A 178 4.85 -19.63 10.36
C ASN A 178 5.15 -21.12 10.15
N ASP A 179 4.39 -21.77 9.24
CA ASP A 179 4.60 -23.17 8.87
C ASP A 179 5.95 -23.39 8.19
N VAL A 180 6.31 -22.52 7.23
CA VAL A 180 7.60 -22.59 6.51
C VAL A 180 8.78 -22.38 7.48
N THR A 181 8.59 -21.55 8.50
CA THR A 181 9.64 -21.23 9.46
C THR A 181 9.66 -22.13 10.71
N LYS A 182 8.78 -23.15 10.78
CA LYS A 182 8.62 -24.08 11.91
C LYS A 182 8.46 -23.36 13.27
N GLY A 183 7.80 -22.20 13.29
CA GLY A 183 7.61 -21.43 14.52
C GLY A 183 8.88 -20.82 15.12
N LYS A 184 9.98 -20.73 14.37
CA LYS A 184 11.27 -20.21 14.88
C LYS A 184 11.32 -18.69 15.06
N TYR A 185 10.42 -17.95 14.43
CA TYR A 185 10.40 -16.49 14.51
C TYR A 185 9.28 -16.02 15.45
N PRO A 186 9.56 -15.22 16.49
CA PRO A 186 8.54 -14.46 17.20
C PRO A 186 7.72 -13.64 16.19
N MET A 187 6.42 -13.41 16.43
CA MET A 187 5.53 -12.70 15.48
C MET A 187 6.16 -11.46 14.83
N GLY A 188 6.92 -10.66 15.58
CA GLY A 188 7.62 -9.47 15.05
C GLY A 188 8.68 -9.76 13.98
N GLN A 189 9.38 -10.90 14.04
CA GLN A 189 10.35 -11.31 13.03
C GLN A 189 9.68 -11.92 11.78
N ALA A 190 8.49 -12.52 11.91
CA ALA A 190 7.71 -12.98 10.76
C ALA A 190 7.24 -11.80 9.88
N PHE A 191 6.87 -10.67 10.49
CA PHE A 191 6.61 -9.44 9.76
C PHE A 191 7.85 -8.92 9.03
N ALA A 192 9.03 -8.93 9.67
CA ALA A 192 10.27 -8.48 9.03
C ALA A 192 10.62 -9.29 7.76
N VAL A 193 10.40 -10.61 7.78
CA VAL A 193 10.59 -11.47 6.60
C VAL A 193 9.57 -11.17 5.50
N MET A 194 8.31 -10.87 5.86
CA MET A 194 7.33 -10.37 4.88
C MET A 194 7.77 -9.03 4.28
N ASP A 195 8.31 -8.13 5.09
CA ASP A 195 8.78 -6.83 4.62
C ASP A 195 9.99 -6.96 3.68
N ASP A 196 10.88 -7.93 3.94
CA ASP A 196 11.97 -8.29 3.03
C ASP A 196 11.43 -8.77 1.69
N LEU A 197 10.42 -9.67 1.70
CA LEU A 197 9.73 -10.13 0.48
C LEU A 197 9.06 -8.97 -0.28
N ILE A 198 8.43 -8.03 0.42
CA ILE A 198 7.83 -6.84 -0.20
C ILE A 198 8.92 -5.96 -0.81
N THR A 199 10.05 -5.79 -0.11
CA THR A 199 11.18 -5.02 -0.65
C THR A 199 11.81 -5.68 -1.88
N GLU A 200 11.89 -7.01 -1.93
CA GLU A 200 12.39 -7.71 -3.13
C GLU A 200 11.42 -7.61 -4.31
N THR A 201 10.14 -7.33 -4.06
CA THR A 201 9.10 -7.26 -5.09
C THR A 201 8.85 -5.84 -5.61
N VAL A 202 9.28 -4.82 -4.87
CA VAL A 202 9.15 -3.39 -5.20
C VAL A 202 10.48 -2.82 -5.67
#